data_AF-A0A416EHH3-F1
#
_entry.id   AF-A0A416EHH3-F1
#
_cell.length_a   1.000
_cell.length_b   1.000
_cell.length_c   1.000
_cell.angle_alpha   90.00
_cell.angle_beta   90.00
_cell.angle_gamma   90.00
#
_symmetry.space_group_name_H-M   'P 1'
#
loop_
_entity.id
_entity.type
_entity.pdbx_description
1 polymer ?
#
loop_
_entity_poly.entity_id
_entity_poly.type
_entity_poly.pdbx_seq_one_letter_code
_entity_poly.pdbx_strand_id
1 'polypeptide(L)'
;MNPSNLKVSLGQNDAYSYLSVPDDKGITSFTVTTSKEGATKENPVILFVDLGFRGSVYANGVPFIVEGAISLGGDIYGDADGRDTGSTSILYDGATAAYNRTAIYGGGHNGNVEGSTSITIRDTNQDLSPNSGTYFTVTGGGGSTVSGATANVSGNTEIHIYGTVLNVWGGGSASSGNVTANVGGDTMIHFHEGALLARKVYGGGDAGNTATDELSGTAAVANVAGTAHIIIDSALKQVRYDGDYIVGGGYASLSKPWVVGGAPFPLSNCSAIADVGGVLIQINADVSNNTEGTTNRAVLGGGDNDKLPSAPAWVK
;
A
#
# COMPACT_ATOMS: atom_id res chain seq x y z
N MET A 1 14.26 -19.69 -20.63
CA MET A 1 13.34 -19.08 -21.64
C MET A 1 13.53 -17.57 -21.56
N ASN A 2 13.53 -16.81 -22.66
CA ASN A 2 13.73 -15.34 -22.58
C ASN A 2 12.44 -14.67 -22.07
N PRO A 3 12.45 -13.90 -20.96
CA PRO A 3 11.28 -13.19 -20.44
C PRO A 3 10.61 -12.27 -21.48
N SER A 4 11.34 -11.81 -22.49
CA SER A 4 10.77 -11.05 -23.61
C SER A 4 9.68 -11.79 -24.37
N ASN A 5 9.71 -13.13 -24.37
CA ASN A 5 8.77 -13.98 -25.11
C ASN A 5 7.49 -14.26 -24.31
N LEU A 6 7.41 -13.83 -23.03
CA LEU A 6 6.28 -14.05 -22.12
C LEU A 6 5.46 -12.78 -21.86
N LYS A 7 5.66 -11.76 -22.70
CA LYS A 7 5.01 -10.46 -22.62
C LYS A 7 3.67 -10.48 -23.34
N VAL A 8 2.62 -10.03 -22.67
CA VAL A 8 1.35 -9.64 -23.32
C VAL A 8 1.34 -8.11 -23.35
N SER A 9 1.06 -7.50 -24.51
CA SER A 9 0.85 -6.05 -24.60
C SER A 9 -0.59 -5.83 -25.01
N LEU A 10 -1.36 -5.20 -24.12
CA LEU A 10 -2.71 -4.74 -24.42
C LEU A 10 -2.59 -3.40 -25.17
N GLY A 11 -2.32 -3.46 -26.48
CA GLY A 11 -2.56 -2.40 -27.47
C GLY A 11 -2.18 -0.94 -27.14
N GLN A 12 -1.03 -0.51 -27.70
CA GLN A 12 -0.56 0.82 -28.15
C GLN A 12 -0.92 2.17 -27.47
N ASN A 13 0.17 2.87 -27.12
CA ASN A 13 0.45 4.31 -27.27
C ASN A 13 -0.25 5.36 -26.39
N ASP A 14 -1.25 5.01 -25.59
CA ASP A 14 -1.77 5.94 -24.59
C ASP A 14 -1.15 5.69 -23.21
N ALA A 15 -0.89 6.78 -22.48
CA ALA A 15 -0.13 6.78 -21.22
C ALA A 15 -0.74 5.93 -20.08
N TYR A 16 -1.92 5.30 -20.29
CA TYR A 16 -2.65 4.53 -19.28
C TYR A 16 -3.38 3.33 -19.91
N SER A 17 -2.73 2.16 -19.95
CA SER A 17 -3.43 0.89 -20.23
C SER A 17 -4.13 0.41 -18.95
N TYR A 18 -5.39 -0.01 -19.05
CA TYR A 18 -6.10 -0.58 -17.90
C TYR A 18 -6.97 -1.80 -18.26
N LEU A 19 -7.22 -2.64 -17.27
CA LEU A 19 -8.25 -3.68 -17.28
C LEU A 19 -9.34 -3.25 -16.30
N SER A 20 -10.60 -3.20 -16.75
CA SER A 20 -11.74 -2.85 -15.91
C SER A 20 -12.77 -3.98 -15.97
N VAL A 21 -13.13 -4.54 -14.82
CA VAL A 21 -14.07 -5.66 -14.73
C VAL A 21 -15.50 -5.15 -14.87
N PRO A 22 -16.32 -5.64 -15.81
CA PRO A 22 -17.71 -5.17 -15.93
C PRO A 22 -18.53 -5.48 -14.66
N ASP A 23 -19.10 -4.44 -14.04
CA ASP A 23 -19.94 -4.54 -12.84
C ASP A 23 -21.44 -4.68 -13.17
N ASP A 24 -21.84 -4.46 -14.43
CA ASP A 24 -23.22 -4.50 -14.90
C ASP A 24 -23.66 -5.88 -15.45
N LYS A 25 -22.78 -6.89 -15.42
CA LYS A 25 -23.02 -8.23 -15.99
C LYS A 25 -23.32 -9.31 -14.95
N GLY A 26 -23.48 -8.95 -13.69
CA GLY A 26 -23.69 -9.92 -12.60
C GLY A 26 -22.47 -10.82 -12.35
N ILE A 27 -21.26 -10.30 -12.60
CA ILE A 27 -20.01 -11.02 -12.33
C ILE A 27 -19.81 -11.12 -10.82
N THR A 28 -19.67 -12.32 -10.30
CA THR A 28 -19.49 -12.57 -8.85
C THR A 28 -18.03 -12.74 -8.43
N SER A 29 -17.14 -12.99 -9.39
CA SER A 29 -15.69 -13.06 -9.21
C SER A 29 -14.99 -12.95 -10.56
N PHE A 30 -13.80 -12.38 -10.60
CA PHE A 30 -12.98 -12.29 -11.80
C PHE A 30 -11.57 -12.80 -11.54
N THR A 31 -11.11 -13.75 -12.35
CA THR A 31 -9.80 -14.40 -12.19
C THR A 31 -8.91 -14.16 -13.40
N VAL A 32 -7.67 -13.73 -13.15
CA VAL A 32 -6.60 -13.63 -14.15
C VAL A 32 -5.59 -14.75 -13.90
N THR A 33 -5.38 -15.59 -14.92
CA THR A 33 -4.44 -16.71 -14.88
C THR A 33 -3.78 -16.94 -16.23
N THR A 34 -2.84 -17.89 -16.32
CA THR A 34 -2.20 -18.29 -17.57
C THR A 34 -2.02 -19.80 -17.66
N SER A 35 -2.24 -20.33 -18.86
CA SER A 35 -1.92 -21.72 -19.23
C SER A 35 -0.76 -21.80 -20.23
N LYS A 36 0.04 -20.72 -20.35
CA LYS A 36 1.13 -20.67 -21.32
C LYS A 36 2.19 -21.71 -20.98
N GLU A 37 2.51 -22.55 -21.94
CA GLU A 37 3.51 -23.60 -21.77
C GLU A 37 4.87 -23.02 -21.36
N GLY A 38 5.46 -23.61 -20.32
CA GLY A 38 6.76 -23.21 -19.76
C GLY A 38 6.75 -21.94 -18.89
N ALA A 39 5.58 -21.33 -18.64
CA ALA A 39 5.45 -20.31 -17.61
C ALA A 39 5.53 -20.93 -16.22
N THR A 40 6.35 -20.35 -15.34
CA THR A 40 6.45 -20.72 -13.92
C THR A 40 6.37 -19.46 -13.05
N LYS A 41 6.30 -19.58 -11.73
CA LYS A 41 6.31 -18.39 -10.85
C LYS A 41 7.66 -17.64 -10.89
N GLU A 42 8.73 -18.33 -11.26
CA GLU A 42 10.08 -17.79 -11.48
C GLU A 42 10.25 -17.20 -12.89
N ASN A 43 9.49 -17.70 -13.88
CA ASN A 43 9.47 -17.20 -15.25
C ASN A 43 8.02 -16.95 -15.72
N PRO A 44 7.36 -15.91 -15.20
CA PRO A 44 5.94 -15.73 -15.43
C PRO A 44 5.61 -15.05 -16.75
N VAL A 45 4.34 -15.19 -17.14
CA VAL A 45 3.71 -14.28 -18.09
C VAL A 45 3.51 -12.93 -17.43
N ILE A 46 3.88 -11.85 -18.10
CA ILE A 46 3.74 -10.49 -17.58
C ILE A 46 2.67 -9.77 -18.42
N LEU A 47 1.62 -9.26 -17.77
CA LEU A 47 0.49 -8.60 -18.44
C LEU A 47 0.79 -7.13 -18.79
N PHE A 48 1.38 -6.36 -17.89
CA PHE A 48 1.79 -4.98 -18.11
C PHE A 48 3.32 -4.89 -18.10
N VAL A 49 3.89 -4.51 -19.24
CA VAL A 49 5.27 -4.89 -19.60
C VAL A 49 6.23 -3.71 -19.69
N ASP A 50 5.74 -2.49 -19.89
CA ASP A 50 6.60 -1.36 -20.23
C ASP A 50 7.05 -0.57 -18.99
N LEU A 51 8.37 -0.42 -18.87
CA LEU A 51 9.03 0.39 -17.86
C LEU A 51 8.61 1.85 -18.03
N GLY A 52 7.80 2.35 -17.10
CA GLY A 52 7.33 3.75 -17.09
C GLY A 52 5.86 3.92 -17.41
N PHE A 53 5.16 2.87 -17.86
CA PHE A 53 3.71 2.86 -18.00
C PHE A 53 3.08 2.15 -16.81
N ARG A 54 2.16 2.80 -16.11
CA ARG A 54 1.43 2.20 -14.99
C ARG A 54 0.17 1.54 -15.54
N GLY A 55 0.23 0.23 -15.75
CA GLY A 55 -0.97 -0.57 -15.96
C GLY A 55 -1.84 -0.52 -14.71
N SER A 56 -3.15 -0.38 -14.88
CA SER A 56 -4.10 -0.43 -13.74
C SER A 56 -5.14 -1.53 -13.96
N VAL A 57 -5.49 -2.23 -12.90
CA VAL A 57 -6.64 -3.13 -12.86
C VAL A 57 -7.67 -2.56 -11.91
N TYR A 58 -8.89 -2.40 -12.39
CA TYR A 58 -10.04 -1.96 -11.62
C TYR A 58 -11.02 -3.13 -11.51
N ALA A 59 -11.16 -3.68 -10.29
CA ALA A 59 -12.01 -4.82 -10.02
C ALA A 59 -13.50 -4.47 -9.92
N ASN A 60 -13.82 -3.18 -9.81
CA ASN A 60 -15.18 -2.64 -9.78
C ASN A 60 -16.10 -3.27 -8.72
N GLY A 61 -15.57 -3.51 -7.51
CA GLY A 61 -16.27 -4.17 -6.41
C GLY A 61 -16.44 -5.67 -6.57
N VAL A 62 -16.01 -6.26 -7.70
CA VAL A 62 -16.05 -7.69 -7.94
C VAL A 62 -14.84 -8.35 -7.27
N PRO A 63 -15.02 -9.46 -6.52
CA PRO A 63 -13.91 -10.26 -6.00
C PRO A 63 -12.86 -10.57 -7.08
N PHE A 64 -11.63 -10.11 -6.87
CA PHE A 64 -10.58 -10.19 -7.88
C PHE A 64 -9.49 -11.18 -7.46
N ILE A 65 -9.10 -12.05 -8.39
CA ILE A 65 -8.17 -13.14 -8.14
C ILE A 65 -7.07 -13.12 -9.21
N VAL A 66 -5.81 -13.16 -8.77
CA VAL A 66 -4.66 -13.45 -9.64
C VAL A 66 -4.10 -14.80 -9.23
N GLU A 67 -3.98 -15.74 -10.16
CA GLU A 67 -3.55 -17.10 -9.83
C GLU A 67 -2.59 -17.69 -10.87
N GLY A 68 -1.52 -18.31 -10.39
CA GLY A 68 -0.60 -19.12 -11.19
C GLY A 68 0.62 -18.36 -11.69
N ALA A 69 1.21 -18.81 -12.80
CA ALA A 69 2.46 -18.30 -13.35
C ALA A 69 2.30 -16.97 -14.11
N ILE A 70 1.53 -16.02 -13.56
CA ILE A 70 1.24 -14.71 -14.14
C ILE A 70 1.56 -13.59 -13.16
N SER A 71 2.22 -12.54 -13.65
CA SER A 71 2.42 -11.26 -12.97
C SER A 71 1.61 -10.19 -13.72
N LEU A 72 0.85 -9.38 -12.98
CA LEU A 72 0.14 -8.27 -13.61
C LEU A 72 1.11 -7.15 -13.99
N GLY A 73 2.06 -6.78 -13.12
CA GLY A 73 3.03 -5.72 -13.43
C GLY A 73 2.46 -4.29 -13.39
N GLY A 74 1.35 -4.10 -12.69
CA GLY A 74 0.68 -2.82 -12.49
C GLY A 74 -0.10 -2.76 -11.18
N ASP A 75 -0.80 -1.65 -10.95
CA ASP A 75 -1.60 -1.42 -9.75
C ASP A 75 -2.94 -2.17 -9.85
N ILE A 76 -3.41 -2.72 -8.74
CA ILE A 76 -4.69 -3.42 -8.62
C ILE A 76 -5.54 -2.64 -7.62
N TYR A 77 -6.71 -2.21 -8.05
CA TYR A 77 -7.70 -1.49 -7.25
C TYR A 77 -8.95 -2.36 -7.09
N GLY A 78 -9.50 -2.38 -5.88
CA GLY A 78 -10.75 -3.10 -5.57
C GLY A 78 -11.99 -2.52 -6.24
N ASP A 79 -11.96 -1.25 -6.67
CA ASP A 79 -13.00 -0.61 -7.48
C ASP A 79 -12.38 0.30 -8.56
N ALA A 80 -13.23 0.93 -9.38
CA ALA A 80 -12.89 1.89 -10.41
C ALA A 80 -12.30 3.17 -9.86
N ASP A 81 -11.65 3.89 -10.76
CA ASP A 81 -11.20 5.26 -10.55
C ASP A 81 -12.39 6.22 -10.28
N GLY A 82 -12.26 7.03 -9.24
CA GLY A 82 -13.20 8.08 -8.84
C GLY A 82 -14.51 7.60 -8.24
N ARG A 83 -14.62 6.33 -7.81
CA ARG A 83 -15.85 5.78 -7.21
C ARG A 83 -15.61 5.27 -5.80
N ASP A 84 -16.53 5.61 -4.91
CA ASP A 84 -16.68 4.91 -3.64
C ASP A 84 -17.26 3.52 -3.89
N THR A 85 -16.84 2.56 -3.08
CA THR A 85 -17.17 1.14 -3.26
C THR A 85 -17.81 0.51 -2.04
N GLY A 86 -18.46 -0.65 -2.20
CA GLY A 86 -18.90 -1.47 -1.08
C GLY A 86 -17.73 -2.23 -0.43
N SER A 87 -18.01 -3.41 0.12
CA SER A 87 -16.91 -4.28 0.58
C SER A 87 -16.19 -4.92 -0.61
N THR A 88 -14.88 -5.08 -0.53
CA THR A 88 -14.07 -5.64 -1.61
C THR A 88 -13.18 -6.79 -1.12
N SER A 89 -12.75 -7.63 -2.06
CA SER A 89 -11.82 -8.72 -1.77
C SER A 89 -10.83 -8.95 -2.90
N ILE A 90 -9.54 -9.06 -2.57
CA ILE A 90 -8.47 -9.34 -3.52
C ILE A 90 -7.66 -10.54 -3.04
N LEU A 91 -7.53 -11.56 -3.88
CA LEU A 91 -6.62 -12.69 -3.68
C LEU A 91 -5.49 -12.63 -4.71
N TYR A 92 -4.26 -12.54 -4.24
CA TYR A 92 -3.07 -12.59 -5.08
C TYR A 92 -2.25 -13.85 -4.78
N ASP A 93 -2.30 -14.79 -5.72
CA ASP A 93 -1.48 -16.00 -5.82
C ASP A 93 -0.77 -16.06 -7.19
N GLY A 94 -0.45 -14.86 -7.70
CA GLY A 94 0.31 -14.66 -8.93
C GLY A 94 1.82 -14.78 -8.70
N ALA A 95 2.56 -14.73 -9.79
CA ALA A 95 4.01 -14.77 -9.81
C ALA A 95 4.63 -13.39 -9.56
N THR A 96 5.74 -13.36 -8.83
CA THR A 96 6.34 -12.10 -8.35
C THR A 96 7.87 -12.02 -8.45
N ALA A 97 8.54 -13.11 -8.85
CA ALA A 97 9.99 -13.23 -8.76
C ALA A 97 10.77 -12.53 -9.87
N ALA A 98 10.25 -12.50 -11.11
CA ALA A 98 11.00 -11.96 -12.25
C ALA A 98 10.70 -10.47 -12.56
N TYR A 99 9.50 -10.01 -12.24
CA TYR A 99 9.04 -8.66 -12.55
C TYR A 99 7.78 -8.36 -11.74
N ASN A 100 7.89 -7.50 -10.73
CA ASN A 100 6.75 -7.15 -9.92
C ASN A 100 6.77 -5.69 -9.47
N ARG A 101 5.90 -4.90 -10.09
CA ARG A 101 5.60 -3.50 -9.76
C ARG A 101 4.10 -3.41 -9.50
N THR A 102 3.66 -4.09 -8.45
CA THR A 102 2.24 -4.17 -8.13
C THR A 102 1.99 -3.53 -6.79
N ALA A 103 1.21 -2.46 -6.78
CA ALA A 103 0.51 -2.03 -5.58
C ALA A 103 -0.90 -2.61 -5.59
N ILE A 104 -1.35 -3.10 -4.45
CA ILE A 104 -2.72 -3.58 -4.25
C ILE A 104 -3.41 -2.60 -3.32
N TYR A 105 -4.53 -2.06 -3.77
CA TYR A 105 -5.42 -1.19 -3.03
C TYR A 105 -6.76 -1.88 -2.88
N GLY A 106 -7.22 -2.05 -1.65
CA GLY A 106 -8.54 -2.62 -1.36
C GLY A 106 -9.69 -1.76 -1.91
N GLY A 107 -9.48 -0.46 -2.09
CA GLY A 107 -10.46 0.47 -2.69
C GLY A 107 -10.14 0.85 -4.13
N GLY A 108 -10.90 1.83 -4.64
CA GLY A 108 -10.65 2.46 -5.93
C GLY A 108 -9.48 3.45 -5.91
N HIS A 109 -9.04 3.86 -7.09
CA HIS A 109 -8.21 5.07 -7.21
C HIS A 109 -9.11 6.29 -6.97
N ASN A 110 -8.74 7.20 -6.07
CA ASN A 110 -9.58 8.36 -5.69
C ASN A 110 -10.99 7.99 -5.19
N GLY A 111 -11.11 6.91 -4.42
CA GLY A 111 -12.38 6.47 -3.85
C GLY A 111 -12.23 5.86 -2.46
N ASN A 112 -13.31 5.94 -1.67
CA ASN A 112 -13.42 5.32 -0.36
C ASN A 112 -13.99 3.90 -0.46
N VAL A 113 -13.80 3.11 0.59
CA VAL A 113 -14.45 1.81 0.79
C VAL A 113 -15.55 2.00 1.84
N GLU A 114 -16.80 2.02 1.40
CA GLU A 114 -18.01 2.05 2.23
C GLU A 114 -18.39 0.64 2.71
N GLY A 115 -17.43 -0.02 3.34
CA GLY A 115 -17.53 -1.42 3.75
C GLY A 115 -16.21 -1.93 4.30
N SER A 116 -16.04 -3.25 4.27
CA SER A 116 -14.80 -3.90 4.71
C SER A 116 -13.94 -4.34 3.54
N THR A 117 -12.64 -4.44 3.78
CA THR A 117 -11.66 -4.92 2.80
C THR A 117 -10.98 -6.19 3.27
N SER A 118 -10.84 -7.16 2.36
CA SER A 118 -10.08 -8.39 2.59
C SER A 118 -9.04 -8.59 1.49
N ILE A 119 -7.76 -8.68 1.87
CA ILE A 119 -6.66 -8.88 0.93
C ILE A 119 -5.84 -10.08 1.38
N THR A 120 -5.62 -11.05 0.50
CA THR A 120 -4.76 -12.21 0.79
C THR A 120 -3.66 -12.33 -0.25
N ILE A 121 -2.41 -12.39 0.22
CA ILE A 121 -1.21 -12.54 -0.61
C ILE A 121 -0.57 -13.89 -0.27
N ARG A 122 -0.67 -14.88 -1.16
CA ARG A 122 -0.25 -16.26 -0.85
C ARG A 122 1.22 -16.57 -1.09
N ASP A 123 1.74 -16.21 -2.24
CA ASP A 123 3.10 -16.60 -2.60
C ASP A 123 3.74 -15.46 -3.38
N THR A 124 4.71 -14.84 -2.73
CA THR A 124 5.53 -13.84 -3.37
C THR A 124 7.01 -14.05 -3.07
N ASN A 125 7.75 -14.48 -4.09
CA ASN A 125 9.20 -14.62 -4.08
C ASN A 125 9.86 -13.34 -4.65
N GLN A 126 9.61 -12.18 -4.04
CA GLN A 126 10.22 -10.94 -4.54
C GLN A 126 11.75 -10.95 -4.42
N ASP A 127 12.44 -10.42 -5.45
CA ASP A 127 13.83 -10.01 -5.31
C ASP A 127 13.92 -8.71 -4.49
N LEU A 128 14.40 -8.87 -3.26
CA LEU A 128 14.58 -7.80 -2.28
C LEU A 128 15.87 -6.99 -2.49
N SER A 129 16.62 -7.24 -3.56
CA SER A 129 17.83 -6.48 -3.84
C SER A 129 17.52 -4.97 -4.01
N PRO A 130 18.36 -4.06 -3.48
CA PRO A 130 18.10 -2.62 -3.55
C PRO A 130 17.99 -2.03 -4.97
N ASN A 131 18.29 -2.80 -6.01
CA ASN A 131 18.30 -2.36 -7.40
C ASN A 131 17.32 -3.15 -8.30
N SER A 132 16.54 -4.09 -7.75
CA SER A 132 15.62 -4.93 -8.54
C SER A 132 14.52 -4.12 -9.22
N GLY A 133 14.22 -2.91 -8.73
CA GLY A 133 13.15 -2.06 -9.25
C GLY A 133 11.75 -2.66 -9.07
N THR A 134 11.64 -3.72 -8.26
CA THR A 134 10.38 -4.36 -7.87
C THR A 134 9.84 -3.72 -6.59
N TYR A 135 8.53 -3.48 -6.56
CA TYR A 135 7.82 -3.05 -5.35
C TYR A 135 6.51 -3.83 -5.25
N PHE A 136 6.21 -4.34 -4.05
CA PHE A 136 4.90 -4.90 -3.75
C PHE A 136 4.36 -4.25 -2.49
N THR A 137 3.38 -3.36 -2.66
CA THR A 137 2.75 -2.65 -1.55
C THR A 137 1.30 -3.12 -1.44
N VAL A 138 0.83 -3.31 -0.22
CA VAL A 138 -0.56 -3.66 0.07
C VAL A 138 -1.18 -2.57 0.92
N THR A 139 -2.35 -2.10 0.51
CA THR A 139 -3.08 -1.01 1.15
C THR A 139 -4.53 -1.45 1.31
N GLY A 140 -5.04 -1.41 2.54
CA GLY A 140 -6.39 -1.84 2.88
C GLY A 140 -7.50 -1.00 2.27
N GLY A 141 -7.25 0.29 1.99
CA GLY A 141 -8.20 1.21 1.34
C GLY A 141 -7.84 1.52 -0.11
N GLY A 142 -8.35 2.64 -0.62
CA GLY A 142 -8.02 3.17 -1.94
C GLY A 142 -6.63 3.79 -2.02
N GLY A 143 -6.27 4.27 -3.21
CA GLY A 143 -5.08 5.09 -3.45
C GLY A 143 -5.49 6.42 -4.05
N SER A 144 -5.00 7.56 -3.55
CA SER A 144 -5.42 8.86 -4.06
C SER A 144 -4.29 9.89 -4.01
N THR A 145 -4.21 10.69 -5.07
CA THR A 145 -3.16 11.71 -5.26
C THR A 145 -3.75 13.09 -5.60
N VAL A 146 -5.08 13.19 -5.62
CA VAL A 146 -5.79 14.44 -5.91
C VAL A 146 -5.81 15.35 -4.68
N SER A 147 -5.83 16.67 -4.90
CA SER A 147 -5.92 17.61 -3.78
C SER A 147 -7.21 17.38 -2.99
N GLY A 148 -7.11 17.22 -1.67
CA GLY A 148 -8.28 16.90 -0.82
C GLY A 148 -8.63 15.41 -0.81
N ALA A 149 -7.71 14.55 -1.26
CA ALA A 149 -7.90 13.12 -1.40
C ALA A 149 -8.43 12.42 -0.15
N THR A 150 -9.40 11.54 -0.35
CA THR A 150 -9.90 10.62 0.67
C THR A 150 -9.73 9.18 0.19
N ALA A 151 -9.18 8.33 1.04
CA ALA A 151 -9.04 6.90 0.82
C ALA A 151 -9.44 6.13 2.09
N ASN A 152 -10.60 6.47 2.65
CA ASN A 152 -11.07 5.89 3.90
C ASN A 152 -11.64 4.48 3.68
N VAL A 153 -11.62 3.67 4.74
CA VAL A 153 -12.38 2.42 4.87
C VAL A 153 -13.35 2.60 6.01
N SER A 154 -14.67 2.53 5.78
CA SER A 154 -15.66 2.75 6.84
C SER A 154 -15.88 1.52 7.74
N GLY A 155 -15.59 0.32 7.23
CA GLY A 155 -15.62 -0.94 7.96
C GLY A 155 -14.25 -1.42 8.42
N ASN A 156 -14.07 -2.75 8.45
CA ASN A 156 -12.84 -3.40 8.89
C ASN A 156 -11.88 -3.62 7.72
N THR A 157 -10.59 -3.74 8.01
CA THR A 157 -9.60 -4.23 7.06
C THR A 157 -8.97 -5.52 7.54
N GLU A 158 -8.88 -6.51 6.66
CA GLU A 158 -8.20 -7.79 6.90
C GLU A 158 -7.16 -8.04 5.80
N ILE A 159 -5.89 -8.19 6.19
CA ILE A 159 -4.77 -8.43 5.28
C ILE A 159 -4.00 -9.66 5.77
N HIS A 160 -3.96 -10.71 4.95
CA HIS A 160 -3.14 -11.89 5.20
C HIS A 160 -2.00 -11.98 4.21
N ILE A 161 -0.77 -12.06 4.74
CA ILE A 161 0.46 -12.16 3.95
C ILE A 161 1.13 -13.49 4.27
N TYR A 162 1.33 -14.31 3.24
CA TYR A 162 2.08 -15.57 3.29
C TYR A 162 3.39 -15.45 2.48
N GLY A 163 3.56 -14.37 1.71
CA GLY A 163 4.74 -14.10 0.88
C GLY A 163 5.58 -12.90 1.34
N THR A 164 6.46 -12.44 0.46
CA THR A 164 7.26 -11.21 0.59
C THR A 164 6.55 -9.94 0.10
N VAL A 165 6.45 -8.92 0.95
CA VAL A 165 5.93 -7.59 0.61
C VAL A 165 6.87 -6.48 1.08
N LEU A 166 6.80 -5.31 0.44
CA LEU A 166 7.61 -4.14 0.81
C LEU A 166 6.94 -3.31 1.91
N ASN A 167 5.69 -2.92 1.70
CA ASN A 167 4.90 -2.12 2.64
C ASN A 167 3.52 -2.70 2.82
N VAL A 168 2.96 -2.54 4.02
CA VAL A 168 1.56 -2.84 4.30
C VAL A 168 0.92 -1.69 5.07
N TRP A 169 -0.22 -1.22 4.61
CA TRP A 169 -1.05 -0.21 5.26
C TRP A 169 -2.43 -0.78 5.50
N GLY A 170 -2.92 -0.71 6.74
CA GLY A 170 -4.27 -1.15 7.09
C GLY A 170 -5.37 -0.25 6.53
N GLY A 171 -5.11 1.03 6.30
CA GLY A 171 -6.06 1.96 5.68
C GLY A 171 -5.76 2.21 4.20
N GLY A 172 -6.29 3.31 3.66
CA GLY A 172 -5.92 3.77 2.32
C GLY A 172 -4.56 4.48 2.25
N SER A 173 -4.22 4.97 1.06
CA SER A 173 -3.09 5.86 0.85
C SER A 173 -3.58 7.12 0.14
N ALA A 174 -3.50 8.26 0.79
CA ALA A 174 -3.97 9.54 0.27
C ALA A 174 -2.84 10.57 0.36
N SER A 175 -2.62 11.29 -0.74
CA SER A 175 -1.60 12.32 -0.82
C SER A 175 -2.10 13.59 -1.51
N SER A 176 -1.54 14.73 -1.09
CA SER A 176 -1.85 16.10 -1.56
C SER A 176 -3.06 16.81 -0.91
N GLY A 177 -2.80 17.90 -0.17
CA GLY A 177 -3.84 18.74 0.42
C GLY A 177 -4.43 18.18 1.72
N ASN A 178 -5.71 18.46 1.98
CA ASN A 178 -6.42 17.91 3.14
C ASN A 178 -6.77 16.44 2.92
N VAL A 179 -5.96 15.55 3.49
CA VAL A 179 -6.02 14.13 3.15
C VAL A 179 -6.46 13.26 4.31
N THR A 180 -7.25 12.25 3.99
CA THR A 180 -7.74 11.26 4.96
C THR A 180 -7.58 9.84 4.44
N ALA A 181 -7.08 8.95 5.31
CA ALA A 181 -6.90 7.52 5.05
C ALA A 181 -7.27 6.72 6.31
N ASN A 182 -8.46 7.00 6.86
CA ASN A 182 -8.93 6.41 8.10
C ASN A 182 -9.46 4.98 7.89
N VAL A 183 -9.44 4.21 8.97
CA VAL A 183 -10.17 2.94 9.12
C VAL A 183 -11.23 3.13 10.21
N GLY A 184 -12.49 2.93 9.85
CA GLY A 184 -13.65 3.11 10.73
C GLY A 184 -13.89 1.94 11.67
N GLY A 185 -13.38 0.75 11.34
CA GLY A 185 -13.45 -0.46 12.15
C GLY A 185 -12.09 -0.93 12.67
N ASP A 186 -11.96 -2.24 12.83
CA ASP A 186 -10.72 -2.91 13.22
C ASP A 186 -9.82 -3.15 12.01
N THR A 187 -8.51 -3.16 12.24
CA THR A 187 -7.52 -3.64 11.26
C THR A 187 -6.92 -4.95 11.74
N MET A 188 -6.86 -5.96 10.87
CA MET A 188 -6.09 -7.18 11.05
C MET A 188 -5.03 -7.28 9.96
N ILE A 189 -3.75 -7.29 10.35
CA ILE A 189 -2.62 -7.59 9.45
C ILE A 189 -1.89 -8.80 10.00
N HIS A 190 -1.90 -9.89 9.26
CA HIS A 190 -1.32 -11.16 9.69
C HIS A 190 -0.27 -11.63 8.70
N PHE A 191 0.99 -11.62 9.13
CA PHE A 191 2.10 -12.27 8.45
C PHE A 191 2.18 -13.73 8.92
N HIS A 192 1.76 -14.65 8.06
CA HIS A 192 1.82 -16.10 8.30
C HIS A 192 3.24 -16.62 8.15
N GLU A 193 3.48 -17.86 8.61
CA GLU A 193 4.76 -18.56 8.45
C GLU A 193 5.28 -18.51 7.00
N GLY A 194 6.53 -18.10 6.81
CA GLY A 194 7.16 -17.96 5.49
C GLY A 194 7.03 -16.55 4.87
N ALA A 195 6.19 -15.68 5.42
CA ALA A 195 6.06 -14.30 4.94
C ALA A 195 7.29 -13.44 5.28
N LEU A 196 7.52 -12.38 4.48
CA LEU A 196 8.61 -11.42 4.70
C LEU A 196 8.10 -9.98 4.51
N LEU A 197 8.46 -9.10 5.45
CA LEU A 197 8.22 -7.66 5.35
C LEU A 197 9.53 -6.91 5.13
N ALA A 198 9.71 -6.29 3.97
CA ALA A 198 11.00 -5.69 3.62
C ALA A 198 11.20 -4.25 4.11
N ARG A 199 10.12 -3.48 4.34
CA ARG A 199 10.24 -2.09 4.81
C ARG A 199 9.38 -1.73 6.01
N LYS A 200 8.05 -1.73 5.92
CA LYS A 200 7.20 -1.22 7.02
C LYS A 200 5.75 -1.70 7.00
N VAL A 201 5.15 -1.82 8.17
CA VAL A 201 3.73 -2.11 8.37
C VAL A 201 3.08 -1.12 9.33
N TYR A 202 1.89 -0.65 8.95
CA TYR A 202 1.06 0.26 9.74
C TYR A 202 -0.35 -0.30 9.84
N GLY A 203 -0.92 -0.29 11.05
CA GLY A 203 -2.31 -0.69 11.30
C GLY A 203 -3.35 0.27 10.72
N GLY A 204 -2.99 1.51 10.44
CA GLY A 204 -3.84 2.50 9.76
C GLY A 204 -3.39 2.80 8.33
N GLY A 205 -3.93 3.88 7.75
CA GLY A 205 -3.57 4.32 6.40
C GLY A 205 -2.29 5.15 6.34
N ASP A 206 -1.98 5.60 5.13
CA ASP A 206 -0.92 6.56 4.80
C ASP A 206 -1.57 7.88 4.32
N ALA A 207 -1.49 8.92 5.13
CA ALA A 207 -1.98 10.26 4.81
C ALA A 207 -0.79 11.22 4.71
N GLY A 208 -0.34 11.48 3.48
CA GLY A 208 0.82 12.34 3.20
C GLY A 208 0.42 13.66 2.56
N ASN A 209 0.44 14.76 3.31
CA ASN A 209 0.23 16.08 2.72
C ASN A 209 1.56 16.69 2.27
N THR A 210 1.77 16.76 0.96
CA THR A 210 2.81 17.58 0.32
C THR A 210 2.22 18.93 -0.01
N ALA A 211 2.70 19.98 0.66
CA ALA A 211 2.03 21.26 0.58
C ALA A 211 2.10 21.93 -0.80
N THR A 212 0.99 22.49 -1.23
CA THR A 212 0.92 23.63 -2.15
C THR A 212 0.90 24.92 -1.32
N ASP A 213 0.99 26.10 -1.97
CA ASP A 213 1.33 27.41 -1.37
C ASP A 213 0.46 27.91 -0.17
N GLU A 214 -0.55 27.15 0.27
CA GLU A 214 -1.49 27.52 1.34
C GLU A 214 -1.67 26.37 2.36
N LEU A 215 -0.81 26.32 3.39
CA LEU A 215 -0.91 25.31 4.47
C LEU A 215 -1.86 25.68 5.61
N SER A 216 -2.42 26.89 5.64
CA SER A 216 -3.32 27.28 6.73
C SER A 216 -4.56 26.39 6.78
N GLY A 217 -4.80 25.72 7.91
CA GLY A 217 -5.98 24.86 8.10
C GLY A 217 -5.87 23.47 7.49
N THR A 218 -4.64 23.02 7.15
CA THR A 218 -4.44 21.72 6.52
C THR A 218 -4.34 20.54 7.48
N ALA A 219 -4.90 19.40 7.11
CA ALA A 219 -4.86 18.17 7.92
C ALA A 219 -4.45 16.95 7.09
N ALA A 220 -3.57 16.12 7.66
CA ALA A 220 -3.32 14.75 7.23
C ALA A 220 -3.79 13.81 8.35
N VAL A 221 -4.73 12.92 8.05
CA VAL A 221 -5.39 12.08 9.05
C VAL A 221 -5.42 10.61 8.63
N ALA A 222 -4.85 9.74 9.45
CA ALA A 222 -4.78 8.29 9.23
C ALA A 222 -5.15 7.53 10.51
N ASN A 223 -6.38 7.75 11.00
CA ASN A 223 -6.85 7.15 12.24
C ASN A 223 -7.33 5.71 12.04
N VAL A 224 -7.27 4.91 13.12
CA VAL A 224 -7.95 3.62 13.24
C VAL A 224 -8.93 3.74 14.41
N ALA A 225 -10.23 3.74 14.12
CA ALA A 225 -11.24 3.91 15.16
C ALA A 225 -11.33 2.69 16.09
N GLY A 226 -11.16 1.48 15.53
CA GLY A 226 -11.15 0.22 16.27
C GLY A 226 -9.77 -0.17 16.80
N THR A 227 -9.55 -1.47 16.86
CA THR A 227 -8.27 -2.08 17.27
C THR A 227 -7.43 -2.44 16.05
N ALA A 228 -6.16 -2.05 16.06
CA ALA A 228 -5.19 -2.56 15.13
C ALA A 228 -4.52 -3.82 15.68
N HIS A 229 -4.75 -4.94 15.00
CA HIS A 229 -4.14 -6.24 15.25
C HIS A 229 -3.04 -6.48 14.23
N ILE A 230 -1.79 -6.59 14.69
CA ILE A 230 -0.66 -6.97 13.84
C ILE A 230 -0.08 -8.27 14.40
N ILE A 231 -0.22 -9.35 13.65
CA ILE A 231 0.24 -10.69 14.03
C ILE A 231 1.38 -11.11 13.11
N ILE A 232 2.48 -11.54 13.70
CA ILE A 232 3.71 -11.88 12.99
C ILE A 232 4.15 -13.29 13.40
N ASP A 233 3.84 -14.26 12.55
CA ASP A 233 4.19 -15.67 12.72
C ASP A 233 5.46 -16.07 11.94
N SER A 234 5.99 -15.16 11.12
CA SER A 234 7.22 -15.37 10.34
C SER A 234 8.34 -14.44 10.78
N ALA A 235 9.57 -14.90 10.60
CA ALA A 235 10.74 -14.08 10.86
C ALA A 235 10.77 -12.91 9.86
N LEU A 236 10.67 -11.68 10.36
CA LEU A 236 10.68 -10.50 9.51
C LEU A 236 12.10 -9.96 9.38
N LYS A 237 12.46 -9.56 8.15
CA LYS A 237 13.76 -8.96 7.84
C LYS A 237 13.55 -7.67 7.07
N GLN A 238 13.92 -6.55 7.70
CA GLN A 238 14.03 -5.28 6.99
C GLN A 238 15.24 -5.33 6.05
N VAL A 239 15.02 -4.99 4.78
CA VAL A 239 16.07 -5.00 3.74
C VAL A 239 16.52 -3.57 3.43
N ARG A 240 15.70 -2.58 3.80
CA ARG A 240 16.04 -1.16 3.79
C ARG A 240 15.61 -0.52 5.09
N TYR A 241 16.58 0.03 5.82
CA TYR A 241 16.31 0.75 7.07
C TYR A 241 15.49 2.02 6.82
N ASP A 242 14.42 2.19 7.58
CA ASP A 242 13.51 3.36 7.52
C ASP A 242 13.04 3.82 8.92
N GLY A 243 13.71 3.40 10.00
CA GLY A 243 13.39 3.81 11.38
C GLY A 243 12.17 3.12 11.98
N ASP A 244 10.98 3.30 11.38
CA ASP A 244 9.72 2.72 11.84
C ASP A 244 9.37 1.46 11.04
N TYR A 245 9.28 0.32 11.74
CA TYR A 245 9.09 -0.99 11.11
C TYR A 245 7.68 -1.53 11.30
N ILE A 246 7.18 -1.55 12.53
CA ILE A 246 5.84 -2.05 12.88
C ILE A 246 5.13 -0.99 13.72
N VAL A 247 4.01 -0.44 13.22
CA VAL A 247 3.28 0.65 13.86
C VAL A 247 1.79 0.29 13.98
N GLY A 248 1.22 0.40 15.18
CA GLY A 248 -0.18 0.04 15.45
C GLY A 248 -1.20 1.02 14.88
N GLY A 249 -0.86 2.31 14.73
CA GLY A 249 -1.74 3.30 14.09
C GLY A 249 -1.43 3.49 12.59
N GLY A 250 -1.96 4.58 12.01
CA GLY A 250 -1.58 5.01 10.67
C GLY A 250 -0.31 5.87 10.64
N TYR A 251 0.04 6.32 9.45
CA TYR A 251 1.10 7.29 9.19
C TYR A 251 0.47 8.58 8.67
N ALA A 252 0.60 9.66 9.42
CA ALA A 252 0.19 10.98 9.00
C ALA A 252 1.41 11.88 8.91
N SER A 253 1.66 12.46 7.74
CA SER A 253 2.81 13.32 7.52
C SER A 253 2.46 14.63 6.86
N LEU A 254 3.16 15.67 7.28
CA LEU A 254 3.17 16.98 6.63
C LEU A 254 4.55 17.21 6.05
N SER A 255 4.65 17.45 4.74
CA SER A 255 5.91 17.77 4.07
C SER A 255 5.83 19.14 3.39
N LYS A 256 6.93 19.90 3.48
CA LYS A 256 7.08 21.17 2.77
C LYS A 256 7.42 20.90 1.31
N PRO A 257 6.92 21.70 0.35
CA PRO A 257 7.53 21.77 -0.96
C PRO A 257 8.99 22.18 -0.77
N TRP A 258 9.87 21.55 -1.55
CA TRP A 258 11.30 21.85 -1.56
C TRP A 258 11.51 23.22 -2.20
N VAL A 259 11.25 24.31 -1.46
CA VAL A 259 11.50 25.67 -1.95
C VAL A 259 12.97 25.99 -1.72
N VAL A 260 13.79 25.84 -2.76
CA VAL A 260 15.19 26.28 -2.76
C VAL A 260 15.21 27.80 -2.55
N GLY A 261 15.63 28.25 -1.36
CA GLY A 261 15.86 29.67 -1.05
C GLY A 261 14.67 30.46 -0.47
N GLY A 262 13.56 29.80 -0.12
CA GLY A 262 12.40 30.45 0.51
C GLY A 262 12.45 30.47 2.04
N ALA A 263 11.94 31.54 2.67
CA ALA A 263 11.72 31.56 4.12
C ALA A 263 10.73 30.47 4.55
N PRO A 264 10.87 29.88 5.75
CA PRO A 264 9.93 28.88 6.24
C PRO A 264 8.51 29.48 6.32
N PHE A 265 7.55 28.89 5.59
CA PHE A 265 6.14 29.24 5.74
C PHE A 265 5.66 28.93 7.16
N PRO A 266 4.91 29.85 7.81
CA PRO A 266 4.33 29.60 9.12
C PRO A 266 3.23 28.52 9.00
N LEU A 267 3.41 27.41 9.71
CA LEU A 267 2.46 26.29 9.81
C LEU A 267 1.35 26.58 10.82
N SER A 268 0.76 27.77 10.80
CA SER A 268 -0.34 28.05 11.72
C SER A 268 -1.56 27.22 11.31
N ASN A 269 -2.05 26.39 12.24
CA ASN A 269 -3.24 25.54 12.13
C ASN A 269 -3.11 24.30 11.21
N CYS A 270 -1.91 23.71 11.06
CA CYS A 270 -1.75 22.42 10.39
C CYS A 270 -1.73 21.25 11.39
N SER A 271 -2.23 20.07 11.00
CA SER A 271 -2.19 18.86 11.83
C SER A 271 -1.83 17.59 11.05
N ALA A 272 -0.99 16.75 11.66
CA ALA A 272 -0.81 15.35 11.31
C ALA A 272 -1.37 14.54 12.48
N ILE A 273 -2.31 13.64 12.19
CA ILE A 273 -3.07 12.90 13.20
C ILE A 273 -3.18 11.43 12.77
N ALA A 274 -2.66 10.54 13.61
CA ALA A 274 -2.76 9.11 13.48
C ALA A 274 -3.09 8.54 14.87
N ASP A 275 -4.36 8.59 15.21
CA ASP A 275 -4.88 8.02 16.46
C ASP A 275 -5.34 6.58 16.23
N VAL A 276 -5.31 5.77 17.30
CA VAL A 276 -5.74 4.37 17.25
C VAL A 276 -6.53 4.03 18.52
N GLY A 277 -7.70 3.40 18.35
CA GLY A 277 -8.60 3.05 19.46
C GLY A 277 -8.01 1.98 20.39
N GLY A 278 -7.34 0.98 19.82
CA GLY A 278 -6.59 -0.04 20.56
C GLY A 278 -5.50 -0.68 19.70
N VAL A 279 -4.46 -1.24 20.33
CA VAL A 279 -3.39 -1.93 19.59
C VAL A 279 -3.07 -3.28 20.22
N LEU A 280 -3.02 -4.31 19.37
CA LEU A 280 -2.54 -5.64 19.69
C LEU A 280 -1.45 -6.02 18.67
N ILE A 281 -0.20 -6.07 19.12
CA ILE A 281 0.92 -6.54 18.31
C ILE A 281 1.39 -7.87 18.90
N GLN A 282 1.25 -8.95 18.15
CA GLN A 282 1.68 -10.29 18.52
C GLN A 282 2.85 -10.71 17.64
N ILE A 283 4.01 -10.98 18.25
CA ILE A 283 5.22 -11.42 17.57
C ILE A 283 5.55 -12.83 18.06
N ASN A 284 5.36 -13.81 17.17
CA ASN A 284 5.61 -15.23 17.44
C ASN A 284 6.93 -15.72 16.79
N ALA A 285 7.63 -14.86 16.06
CA ALA A 285 8.87 -15.17 15.35
C ALA A 285 9.94 -14.07 15.51
N ASP A 286 11.12 -14.26 14.94
CA ASP A 286 12.25 -13.33 15.09
C ASP A 286 12.07 -12.03 14.26
N VAL A 287 12.35 -10.89 14.88
CA VAL A 287 12.35 -9.55 14.27
C VAL A 287 13.70 -8.82 14.44
N SER A 288 14.77 -9.59 14.71
CA SER A 288 16.08 -9.09 15.18
C SER A 288 16.94 -8.33 14.17
N ASN A 289 16.67 -8.41 12.86
CA ASN A 289 17.51 -7.78 11.83
C ASN A 289 17.27 -6.27 11.61
N ASN A 290 16.59 -5.58 12.53
CA ASN A 290 16.33 -4.13 12.46
C ASN A 290 17.43 -3.24 13.05
N THR A 291 18.58 -3.80 13.42
CA THR A 291 19.59 -3.06 14.19
C THR A 291 20.87 -2.81 13.38
N GLU A 292 20.98 -1.63 12.79
CA GLU A 292 22.28 -0.97 12.67
C GLU A 292 22.29 0.39 13.39
N GLY A 293 23.17 0.48 14.40
CA GLY A 293 23.92 1.70 14.70
C GLY A 293 23.33 2.68 15.70
N THR A 294 22.21 3.33 15.41
CA THR A 294 21.81 4.52 16.16
C THR A 294 20.29 4.73 16.17
N THR A 295 19.66 4.29 17.27
CA THR A 295 18.35 4.76 17.79
C THR A 295 17.25 5.08 16.77
N ASN A 296 16.28 4.18 16.57
CA ASN A 296 14.86 4.39 16.93
C ASN A 296 13.96 3.16 16.63
N ARG A 297 13.02 2.95 17.56
CA ARG A 297 11.83 2.07 17.70
C ARG A 297 11.44 1.12 16.53
N ALA A 298 11.78 -0.16 16.65
CA ALA A 298 11.30 -1.21 15.73
C ALA A 298 9.78 -1.50 15.83
N VAL A 299 9.15 -1.21 16.96
CA VAL A 299 7.72 -1.48 17.21
C VAL A 299 7.09 -0.32 17.98
N LEU A 300 5.96 0.19 17.47
CA LEU A 300 5.21 1.31 18.00
C LEU A 300 3.74 0.93 18.23
N GLY A 301 3.24 1.14 19.45
CA GLY A 301 1.84 0.85 19.80
C GLY A 301 0.85 1.99 19.53
N GLY A 302 1.28 3.08 18.88
CA GLY A 302 0.44 4.22 18.52
C GLY A 302 0.56 4.54 17.03
N GLY A 303 0.00 5.66 16.57
CA GLY A 303 0.27 6.14 15.21
C GLY A 303 1.55 6.97 15.11
N ASP A 304 1.97 7.14 13.87
CA ASP A 304 3.18 7.86 13.48
C ASP A 304 2.80 9.21 12.88
N ASN A 305 3.30 10.27 13.51
CA ASN A 305 2.91 11.64 13.24
C ASN A 305 4.14 12.45 12.91
N ASP A 306 4.55 12.40 11.65
CA ASP A 306 5.69 13.15 11.15
C ASP A 306 5.29 14.60 10.87
N LYS A 307 5.50 15.43 11.90
CA LYS A 307 5.58 16.87 11.75
C LYS A 307 7.03 17.20 11.38
N LEU A 308 7.21 17.97 10.30
CA LEU A 308 8.50 18.48 9.80
C LEU A 308 9.56 18.64 10.90
N PRO A 309 10.84 18.30 10.63
CA PRO A 309 11.89 18.68 11.57
C PRO A 309 11.78 20.18 11.81
N SER A 310 11.60 20.56 13.09
CA SER A 310 11.78 21.93 13.51
C SER A 310 13.09 22.40 12.90
N ALA A 311 13.09 23.54 12.19
CA ALA A 311 14.26 24.08 11.54
C ALA A 311 15.50 23.89 12.45
N PRO A 312 16.66 23.45 11.93
CA PRO A 312 17.84 23.28 12.74
C PRO A 312 18.08 24.58 13.52
N ALA A 313 18.33 24.46 14.83
CA ALA A 313 18.42 25.56 15.81
C ALA A 313 19.65 26.47 15.61
N TRP A 314 19.91 26.90 14.37
CA TRP A 314 21.07 27.69 13.95
C TRP A 314 20.69 29.02 13.30
N VAL A 315 19.56 29.61 13.70
CA VAL A 315 19.32 31.04 13.47
C VAL A 315 19.26 31.72 14.85
N LYS A 316 20.42 32.21 15.28
CA LYS A 316 20.56 33.32 16.24
C LYS A 316 20.90 34.56 15.45
#